data_AF-R5M2J9-F1
#
_entry.id   AF-R5M2J9-F1
#
_cell.length_a   1.000
_cell.length_b   1.000
_cell.length_c   1.000
_cell.angle_alpha   90.00
_cell.angle_beta   90.00
_cell.angle_gamma   90.00
#
_symmetry.space_group_name_H-M   'P 1'
#
loop_
_entity.id
_entity.type
_entity.pdbx_description
1 polymer ?
#
loop_
_entity_poly.entity_id
_entity_poly.type
_entity_poly.pdbx_seq_one_letter_code
_entity_poly.pdbx_strand_id
1 'polypeptide(L)'
;MLYCGASLYRDEVDARYMEEAQTGTATYTGSVTKQEGLVDLVSDVNGYTEANFPTGQRPDGYDSDNDGMPDEWEIANGLNPNDASDASLYTIDTQKGWYTNVEVYINSIVENIMKSQNTDALNTIDEYYPSCVSTGISNEVTTSEIKKIEYFTLGGAKLNAPSKGINIRKITYENGKTKTDKVIK
;
A
#
# COMPACT_ATOMS: atom_id res chain seq x y z
N MET A 1 13.15 7.06 9.32
CA MET A 1 11.95 7.93 9.19
C MET A 1 10.77 7.06 8.78
N LEU A 2 9.54 7.24 9.30
CA LEU A 2 8.44 6.28 9.04
C LEU A 2 7.53 6.66 7.86
N TYR A 3 7.38 7.95 7.55
CA TYR A 3 6.33 8.46 6.65
C TYR A 3 6.84 9.35 5.50
N CYS A 4 8.14 9.37 5.22
CA CYS A 4 8.66 10.11 4.06
C CYS A 4 8.84 9.19 2.84
N GLY A 5 8.87 9.81 1.66
CA GLY A 5 8.92 9.12 0.37
C GLY A 5 7.66 8.32 0.06
N ALA A 6 7.77 7.37 -0.87
CA ALA A 6 6.71 6.40 -1.15
C ALA A 6 6.42 5.60 0.13
N SER A 7 5.27 5.83 0.77
CA SER A 7 4.97 5.25 2.08
C SER A 7 3.91 4.14 2.03
N LEU A 8 3.14 4.07 0.94
CA LEU A 8 2.17 2.99 0.69
C LEU A 8 2.86 1.67 0.31
N TYR A 9 3.91 1.76 -0.50
CA TYR A 9 4.77 0.65 -0.86
C TYR A 9 6.18 1.20 -1.04
N ARG A 10 7.17 0.55 -0.42
CA ARG A 10 8.59 0.89 -0.55
C ARG A 10 9.29 -0.24 -1.27
N ASP A 11 10.01 0.09 -2.32
CA ASP A 11 10.95 -0.85 -2.93
C ASP A 11 12.31 -0.82 -2.21
N GLU A 12 13.28 -1.56 -2.74
CA GLU A 12 14.63 -1.61 -2.19
C GLU A 12 15.37 -0.26 -2.25
N VAL A 13 15.03 0.58 -3.23
CA VAL A 13 15.65 1.89 -3.44
C VAL A 13 15.09 2.89 -2.43
N ASP A 14 13.77 2.90 -2.23
CA ASP A 14 13.12 3.66 -1.18
C ASP A 14 13.70 3.28 0.19
N ALA A 15 13.80 1.97 0.48
CA ALA A 15 14.36 1.48 1.74
C ALA A 15 15.81 1.95 1.96
N ARG A 16 16.64 1.89 0.92
CA ARG A 16 18.03 2.38 0.96
C ARG A 16 18.10 3.86 1.30
N TYR A 17 17.39 4.71 0.55
CA TYR A 17 17.46 6.16 0.78
C TYR A 17 17.03 6.55 2.19
N MET A 18 16.05 5.84 2.73
CA MET A 18 15.57 6.06 4.09
C MET A 18 16.62 5.72 5.15
N GLU A 19 17.33 4.61 4.97
CA GLU A 19 18.42 4.20 5.86
C GLU A 19 19.62 5.14 5.76
N GLU A 20 20.05 5.47 4.55
CA GLU A 20 21.16 6.39 4.27
C GLU A 20 20.91 7.78 4.87
N ALA A 21 19.71 8.33 4.67
CA ALA A 21 19.33 9.62 5.25
C ALA A 21 19.26 9.58 6.79
N GLN A 22 18.80 8.46 7.36
CA GLN A 22 18.69 8.31 8.81
C GLN A 22 20.05 8.10 9.49
N THR A 23 20.98 7.41 8.83
CA THR A 23 22.29 7.05 9.39
C THR A 23 23.40 8.02 8.98
N GLY A 24 23.16 8.87 7.97
CA GLY A 24 24.18 9.72 7.37
C GLY A 24 25.25 8.92 6.62
N THR A 25 24.87 7.79 6.03
CA THR A 25 25.76 6.90 5.27
C THR A 25 25.42 6.91 3.77
N ALA A 26 26.28 6.31 2.96
CA ALA A 26 26.01 6.08 1.54
C ALA A 26 26.46 4.67 1.14
N THR A 27 25.61 3.96 0.40
CA THR A 27 25.90 2.61 -0.11
C THR A 27 26.82 2.66 -1.31
N TYR A 28 26.71 3.71 -2.14
CA TYR A 28 27.41 3.83 -3.41
C TYR A 28 28.37 5.01 -3.41
N THR A 29 29.46 4.87 -4.17
CA THR A 29 30.51 5.88 -4.35
C THR A 29 30.71 6.12 -5.83
N GLY A 30 30.76 7.39 -6.22
CA GLY A 30 31.00 7.79 -7.61
C GLY A 30 32.35 7.26 -8.11
N SER A 31 32.34 6.54 -9.23
CA SER A 31 33.57 5.92 -9.74
C SER A 31 34.57 6.93 -10.30
N VAL A 32 34.13 8.14 -10.64
CA VAL A 32 34.96 9.22 -11.22
C VAL A 32 35.42 10.19 -10.13
N THR A 33 34.47 10.75 -9.39
CA THR A 33 34.70 11.76 -8.35
C THR A 33 35.22 11.16 -7.05
N LYS A 34 35.01 9.84 -6.84
CA LYS A 34 35.31 9.12 -5.59
C LYS A 34 34.56 9.69 -4.39
N GLN A 35 33.44 10.37 -4.62
CA GLN A 35 32.59 10.92 -3.57
C GLN A 35 31.51 9.92 -3.17
N GLU A 36 31.36 9.69 -1.87
CA GLU A 36 30.29 8.87 -1.31
C GLU A 36 28.93 9.56 -1.51
N GLY A 37 27.91 8.80 -1.91
CA GLY A 37 26.56 9.32 -2.14
C GLY A 37 26.36 10.08 -3.45
N LEU A 38 27.44 10.37 -4.19
CA LEU A 38 27.35 10.92 -5.54
C LEU A 38 27.47 9.79 -6.57
N VAL A 39 26.47 9.62 -7.41
CA VAL A 39 26.50 8.68 -8.53
C VAL A 39 27.04 9.43 -9.75
N ASP A 40 28.20 9.05 -10.27
CA ASP A 40 28.78 9.68 -11.47
C ASP A 40 28.28 9.00 -12.74
N LEU A 41 28.22 7.67 -12.70
CA LEU A 41 27.81 6.82 -13.80
C LEU A 41 26.70 5.86 -13.35
N VAL A 42 25.88 5.46 -14.31
CA VAL A 42 24.82 4.45 -14.13
C VAL A 42 25.37 3.13 -13.59
N SER A 43 26.62 2.80 -13.92
CA SER A 43 27.31 1.60 -13.43
C SER A 43 27.83 1.72 -11.98
N ASP A 44 27.81 2.92 -11.40
CA ASP A 44 28.16 3.11 -9.99
C ASP A 44 27.04 2.63 -9.07
N VAL A 45 25.82 2.60 -9.60
CA VAL A 45 24.70 1.82 -9.08
C VAL A 45 24.58 0.55 -9.92
N ASN A 46 23.76 -0.43 -9.53
CA ASN A 46 23.58 -1.70 -10.25
C ASN A 46 23.00 -1.58 -11.69
N GLY A 47 23.12 -0.42 -12.33
CA GLY A 47 22.63 -0.13 -13.68
C GLY A 47 21.17 0.29 -13.75
N TYR A 48 20.74 0.68 -14.96
CA TYR A 48 19.35 0.63 -15.38
C TYR A 48 19.17 -0.68 -16.14
N THR A 49 18.75 -1.75 -15.49
CA THR A 49 18.33 -2.94 -16.23
C THR A 49 16.85 -3.10 -16.02
N GLU A 50 16.02 -2.68 -16.98
CA GLU A 50 14.57 -2.97 -16.94
C GLU A 50 14.28 -4.47 -16.68
N ALA A 51 15.25 -5.34 -17.01
CA ALA A 51 15.25 -6.77 -16.68
C ALA A 51 15.15 -7.12 -15.19
N ASN A 52 15.51 -6.22 -14.26
CA ASN A 52 15.42 -6.46 -12.81
C ASN A 52 14.39 -5.58 -12.11
N PHE A 53 13.58 -4.82 -12.85
CA PHE A 53 12.49 -4.10 -12.22
C PHE A 53 11.46 -5.09 -11.65
N PRO A 54 11.03 -4.92 -10.40
CA PRO A 54 10.00 -5.76 -9.84
C PRO A 54 8.72 -5.57 -10.64
N THR A 55 8.18 -6.66 -11.19
CA THR A 55 6.88 -6.64 -11.86
C THR A 55 5.79 -6.77 -10.80
N GLY A 56 4.92 -5.77 -10.70
CA GLY A 56 3.67 -5.90 -9.96
C GLY A 56 2.62 -6.62 -10.81
N GLN A 57 1.97 -7.64 -10.27
CA GLN A 57 0.76 -8.21 -10.86
C GLN A 57 -0.39 -8.09 -9.86
N ARG A 58 -1.54 -7.64 -10.37
CA ARG A 58 -2.81 -7.72 -9.65
C ARG A 58 -3.57 -8.96 -10.14
N PRO A 59 -4.46 -9.53 -9.32
CA PRO A 59 -5.37 -10.60 -9.77
C PRO A 59 -6.17 -10.18 -11.00
N ASP A 60 -6.54 -11.15 -11.85
CA ASP A 60 -7.46 -10.91 -12.94
C ASP A 60 -8.80 -10.39 -12.39
N GLY A 61 -9.37 -9.37 -13.05
CA GLY A 61 -10.61 -8.72 -12.60
C GLY A 61 -10.44 -7.91 -11.31
N TYR A 62 -9.22 -7.41 -11.03
CA TYR A 62 -9.00 -6.49 -9.91
C TYR A 62 -9.65 -5.12 -10.16
N ASP A 63 -9.58 -4.64 -11.40
CA ASP A 63 -10.07 -3.35 -11.91
C ASP A 63 -10.53 -3.63 -13.35
N SER A 64 -11.82 -3.92 -13.51
CA SER A 64 -12.40 -4.51 -14.70
C SER A 64 -12.52 -3.51 -15.86
N ASP A 65 -12.74 -2.23 -15.56
CA ASP A 65 -12.84 -1.16 -16.56
C ASP A 65 -11.57 -0.29 -16.69
N ASN A 66 -10.56 -0.54 -15.85
CA ASN A 66 -9.24 0.08 -15.85
C ASN A 66 -9.26 1.57 -15.54
N ASP A 67 -10.12 1.98 -14.60
CA ASP A 67 -10.27 3.37 -14.19
C ASP A 67 -9.38 3.76 -12.99
N GLY A 68 -8.66 2.78 -12.43
CA GLY A 68 -7.74 2.96 -11.32
C GLY A 68 -8.35 2.64 -9.96
N MET A 69 -9.64 2.27 -9.89
CA MET A 69 -10.33 1.80 -8.70
C MET A 69 -10.52 0.27 -8.74
N PRO A 70 -10.43 -0.44 -7.61
CA PRO A 70 -10.71 -1.87 -7.58
C PRO A 70 -12.22 -2.16 -7.61
N ASP A 71 -12.65 -3.19 -8.33
CA ASP A 71 -14.06 -3.62 -8.39
C ASP A 71 -14.69 -3.78 -6.99
N GLU A 72 -13.96 -4.39 -6.05
CA GLU A 72 -14.44 -4.59 -4.68
C GLU A 72 -14.65 -3.26 -3.93
N TRP A 73 -13.83 -2.25 -4.23
CA TRP A 73 -13.96 -0.90 -3.65
C TRP A 73 -15.12 -0.14 -4.28
N GLU A 74 -15.27 -0.22 -5.59
CA GLU A 74 -16.38 0.38 -6.32
C GLU A 74 -17.73 -0.16 -5.85
N ILE A 75 -17.86 -1.49 -5.76
CA ILE A 75 -19.08 -2.15 -5.24
C ILE A 75 -19.40 -1.69 -3.82
N ALA A 76 -18.38 -1.58 -2.96
CA ALA A 76 -18.58 -1.12 -1.58
C ALA A 76 -19.04 0.34 -1.51
N ASN A 77 -18.65 1.17 -2.48
CA ASN A 77 -18.99 2.59 -2.56
C ASN A 77 -20.18 2.89 -3.50
N GLY A 78 -20.82 1.86 -4.06
CA GLY A 78 -22.02 1.99 -4.89
C GLY A 78 -21.76 2.46 -6.32
N LEU A 79 -20.54 2.27 -6.82
CA LEU A 79 -20.13 2.50 -8.21
C LEU A 79 -20.35 1.26 -9.07
N ASN A 80 -20.14 1.40 -10.38
CA ASN A 80 -20.27 0.31 -11.34
C ASN A 80 -18.89 -0.12 -11.86
N PRO A 81 -18.37 -1.31 -11.48
CA PRO A 81 -17.05 -1.82 -11.91
C PRO A 81 -16.84 -2.06 -13.41
N ASN A 82 -17.79 -1.66 -14.24
CA ASN A 82 -17.74 -1.82 -15.68
C ASN A 82 -18.00 -0.48 -16.39
N ASP A 83 -17.90 0.65 -15.68
CA ASP A 83 -18.14 2.01 -16.17
C ASP A 83 -17.08 2.99 -15.67
N ALA A 84 -15.92 2.96 -16.33
CA ALA A 84 -14.78 3.83 -16.07
C ALA A 84 -15.08 5.35 -16.11
N SER A 85 -16.26 5.76 -16.60
CA SER A 85 -16.64 7.17 -16.57
C SER A 85 -17.00 7.64 -15.16
N ASP A 86 -17.41 6.73 -14.28
CA ASP A 86 -17.82 7.06 -12.92
C ASP A 86 -16.64 7.44 -12.01
N ALA A 87 -15.40 7.01 -12.31
CA ALA A 87 -14.16 7.48 -11.69
C ALA A 87 -14.07 9.02 -11.59
N SER A 88 -14.51 9.71 -12.64
CA SER A 88 -14.43 11.17 -12.76
C SER A 88 -15.60 11.92 -12.12
N LEU A 89 -16.59 11.22 -11.60
CA LEU A 89 -17.75 11.81 -10.92
C LEU A 89 -17.44 12.12 -9.46
N TYR A 90 -18.28 12.97 -8.85
CA TYR A 90 -18.14 13.43 -7.45
C TYR A 90 -19.22 12.82 -6.56
N THR A 91 -19.60 11.57 -6.82
CA THR A 91 -20.77 10.94 -6.19
C THR A 91 -20.49 10.43 -4.78
N ILE A 92 -19.23 10.14 -4.44
CA ILE A 92 -18.86 9.65 -3.10
C ILE A 92 -18.58 10.81 -2.12
N ASP A 93 -17.81 11.82 -2.52
CA ASP A 93 -17.61 13.03 -1.72
C ASP A 93 -18.85 13.94 -1.75
N THR A 94 -19.89 13.50 -1.06
CA THR A 94 -21.16 14.25 -0.95
C THR A 94 -21.08 15.45 0.00
N GLN A 95 -20.05 15.51 0.87
CA GLN A 95 -19.97 16.55 1.89
C GLN A 95 -19.38 17.84 1.33
N LYS A 96 -18.34 17.74 0.49
CA LYS A 96 -17.66 18.89 -0.12
C LYS A 96 -17.77 18.88 -1.64
N GLY A 97 -17.82 17.70 -2.26
CA GLY A 97 -17.79 17.56 -3.71
C GLY A 97 -16.49 18.09 -4.31
N TRP A 98 -15.38 17.98 -3.58
CA TRP A 98 -14.06 18.44 -4.03
C TRP A 98 -13.24 17.34 -4.68
N TYR A 99 -13.53 16.09 -4.34
CA TYR A 99 -12.81 14.93 -4.86
C TYR A 99 -13.68 14.09 -5.79
N THR A 100 -13.12 13.74 -6.93
CA THR A 100 -13.65 12.69 -7.80
C THR A 100 -13.61 11.34 -7.10
N ASN A 101 -14.39 10.37 -7.58
CA ASN A 101 -14.47 9.04 -6.99
C ASN A 101 -13.09 8.36 -6.94
N VAL A 102 -12.28 8.47 -8.00
CA VAL A 102 -10.90 7.95 -8.01
C VAL A 102 -9.99 8.66 -7.00
N GLU A 103 -10.16 9.97 -6.79
CA GLU A 103 -9.40 10.70 -5.77
C GLU A 103 -9.84 10.29 -4.36
N VAL A 104 -11.12 9.98 -4.13
CA VAL A 104 -11.59 9.43 -2.85
C VAL A 104 -10.94 8.06 -2.61
N TYR A 105 -10.87 7.19 -3.62
CA TYR A 105 -10.17 5.91 -3.51
C TYR A 105 -8.69 6.10 -3.15
N ILE A 106 -7.97 6.94 -3.89
CA ILE A 106 -6.54 7.21 -3.65
C ILE A 106 -6.32 7.78 -2.25
N ASN A 107 -7.19 8.68 -1.77
CA ASN A 107 -7.12 9.17 -0.39
C ASN A 107 -7.33 8.02 0.60
N SER A 108 -8.32 7.16 0.38
CA SER A 108 -8.67 6.07 1.31
C SER A 108 -7.53 5.09 1.56
N ILE A 109 -6.64 4.86 0.58
CA ILE A 109 -5.51 3.92 0.69
C ILE A 109 -4.28 4.51 1.38
N VAL A 110 -4.20 5.84 1.55
CA VAL A 110 -3.07 6.53 2.23
C VAL A 110 -3.48 7.36 3.44
N GLU A 111 -4.77 7.57 3.69
CA GLU A 111 -5.28 8.42 4.78
C GLU A 111 -4.69 8.05 6.15
N ASN A 112 -4.60 6.76 6.46
CA ASN A 112 -4.03 6.30 7.73
C ASN A 112 -2.54 6.67 7.86
N ILE A 113 -1.79 6.70 6.76
CA ILE A 113 -0.38 7.10 6.72
C ILE A 113 -0.29 8.60 7.01
N MET A 114 -1.09 9.42 6.32
CA MET A 114 -1.13 10.88 6.50
C MET A 114 -1.52 11.27 7.92
N LYS A 115 -2.57 10.66 8.47
CA LYS A 115 -2.99 10.87 9.86
C LYS A 115 -1.90 10.49 10.85
N SER A 116 -1.21 9.37 10.62
CA SER A 116 -0.13 8.91 11.50
C SER A 116 1.08 9.85 11.46
N GLN A 117 1.43 10.37 10.28
CA GLN A 117 2.48 11.37 10.10
C GLN A 117 2.19 12.67 10.85
N ASN A 118 0.93 13.10 10.89
CA ASN A 118 0.55 14.37 11.50
C ASN A 118 0.29 14.29 13.01
N THR A 119 0.52 13.13 13.65
CA THR A 119 0.25 12.95 15.09
C THR A 119 1.09 13.84 16.01
N ASP A 120 2.30 14.20 15.59
CA ASP A 120 3.25 15.05 16.32
C ASP A 120 3.46 16.43 15.67
N ALA A 121 2.53 16.84 14.79
CA ALA A 121 2.59 18.13 14.12
C ALA A 121 2.57 19.28 15.14
N LEU A 122 3.53 20.21 15.00
CA LEU A 122 3.62 21.42 15.85
C LEU A 122 2.38 22.32 15.73
N ASN A 123 1.79 22.35 14.53
CA ASN A 123 0.53 23.03 14.26
C ASN A 123 -0.43 22.04 13.64
N THR A 124 -1.57 21.83 14.29
CA THR A 124 -2.64 20.99 13.75
C THR A 124 -3.37 21.76 12.65
N ILE A 125 -3.46 21.18 11.46
CA ILE A 125 -4.34 21.64 10.39
C ILE A 125 -5.59 20.75 10.42
N ASP A 126 -6.77 21.36 10.37
CA ASP A 126 -8.03 20.64 10.16
C ASP A 126 -8.14 20.27 8.68
N GLU A 127 -7.47 19.16 8.32
CA GLU A 127 -7.42 18.65 6.96
C GLU A 127 -8.67 17.84 6.65
N TYR A 128 -9.26 18.11 5.49
CA TYR A 128 -10.45 17.41 5.03
C TYR A 128 -10.07 16.10 4.35
N TYR A 129 -10.61 14.99 4.85
CA TYR A 129 -10.48 13.66 4.25
C TYR A 129 -11.86 13.19 3.76
N PRO A 130 -12.04 12.90 2.46
CA PRO A 130 -13.32 12.45 1.94
C PRO A 130 -13.69 11.07 2.53
N SER A 131 -14.92 10.93 2.98
CA SER A 131 -15.40 9.68 3.57
C SER A 131 -15.78 8.67 2.49
N CYS A 132 -15.46 7.40 2.70
CA CYS A 132 -15.86 6.29 1.85
C CYS A 132 -16.29 5.09 2.70
N VAL A 133 -16.98 4.13 2.10
CA VAL A 133 -17.30 2.86 2.76
C VAL A 133 -16.01 2.04 2.81
N SER A 134 -15.58 1.68 4.03
CA SER A 134 -14.44 0.80 4.20
C SER A 134 -14.78 -0.60 3.67
N THR A 135 -13.96 -1.09 2.74
CA THR A 135 -14.03 -2.48 2.26
C THR A 135 -13.53 -3.49 3.30
N GLY A 136 -12.95 -3.04 4.42
CA GLY A 136 -12.19 -3.89 5.34
C GLY A 136 -10.84 -4.36 4.79
N ILE A 137 -10.47 -3.95 3.57
CA ILE A 137 -9.15 -4.20 2.96
C ILE A 137 -8.17 -3.22 3.61
N SER A 138 -7.59 -3.64 4.73
CA SER A 138 -6.48 -2.92 5.34
C SER A 138 -5.19 -3.23 4.57
N ASN A 139 -4.71 -2.24 3.81
CA ASN A 139 -3.30 -2.14 3.41
C ASN A 139 -2.47 -1.69 4.62
N GLU A 140 -2.56 -2.44 5.73
CA GLU A 140 -1.56 -2.34 6.79
C GLU A 140 -0.22 -2.80 6.20
N VAL A 141 0.60 -1.83 5.80
CA VAL A 141 2.03 -2.01 5.56
C VAL A 141 2.64 -2.41 6.90
N THR A 142 2.70 -3.71 7.12
CA THR A 142 3.38 -4.29 8.26
C THR A 142 4.79 -4.62 7.79
N THR A 143 5.73 -3.73 8.10
CA THR A 143 7.18 -3.93 7.91
C THR A 143 7.75 -4.96 8.89
N SER A 144 6.92 -5.58 9.72
CA SER A 144 7.33 -6.56 10.72
C SER A 144 7.29 -7.96 10.13
N GLU A 145 8.30 -8.75 10.45
CA GLU A 145 8.37 -10.15 10.04
C GLU A 145 7.15 -10.94 10.54
N ILE A 146 6.77 -11.97 9.79
CA ILE A 146 5.65 -12.84 10.16
C ILE A 146 6.08 -13.74 11.31
N LYS A 147 5.45 -13.56 12.47
CA LYS A 147 5.61 -14.44 13.64
C LYS A 147 4.88 -15.76 13.45
N LYS A 148 3.65 -15.72 12.90
CA LYS A 148 2.76 -16.89 12.83
C LYS A 148 1.69 -16.76 11.76
N ILE A 149 1.39 -17.85 11.06
CA ILE A 149 0.23 -17.98 10.18
C ILE A 149 -0.70 -19.08 10.73
N GLU A 150 -1.99 -18.80 10.78
CA GLU A 150 -3.04 -19.74 11.23
C GLU A 150 -4.20 -19.77 10.23
N TYR A 151 -4.84 -20.94 10.08
CA TYR A 151 -5.98 -21.12 9.20
C TYR A 151 -7.23 -21.47 10.01
N PHE A 152 -8.39 -21.01 9.55
CA PHE A 152 -9.68 -21.25 10.19
C PHE A 152 -10.76 -21.53 9.15
N THR A 153 -11.79 -22.28 9.54
CA THR A 153 -13.04 -22.37 8.79
C THR A 153 -13.81 -21.06 8.89
N LEU A 154 -14.80 -20.85 8.00
CA LEU A 154 -15.75 -19.73 8.11
C LEU A 154 -16.48 -19.68 9.46
N GLY A 155 -16.66 -20.83 10.11
CA GLY A 155 -17.24 -20.95 11.45
C GLY A 155 -16.26 -20.71 12.61
N GLY A 156 -15.02 -20.29 12.33
CA GLY A 156 -14.01 -19.97 13.34
C GLY A 156 -13.25 -21.18 13.94
N ALA A 157 -13.45 -22.39 13.42
CA ALA A 157 -12.70 -23.57 13.87
C ALA A 157 -11.29 -23.56 13.28
N LYS A 158 -10.27 -23.76 14.13
CA LYS A 158 -8.86 -23.76 13.70
C LYS A 158 -8.52 -24.99 12.84
N LEU A 159 -7.74 -24.78 11.79
CA LEU A 159 -7.27 -25.78 10.84
C LEU A 159 -5.74 -25.93 10.91
N ASN A 160 -5.24 -27.14 10.68
CA ASN A 160 -3.79 -27.41 10.58
C ASN A 160 -3.20 -26.95 9.23
N ALA A 161 -4.02 -26.92 8.19
CA ALA A 161 -3.70 -26.45 6.85
C ALA A 161 -5.00 -26.04 6.14
N PRO A 162 -4.95 -25.19 5.10
CA PRO A 162 -6.15 -24.82 4.35
C PRO A 162 -6.80 -26.06 3.72
N SER A 163 -8.12 -26.14 3.85
CA SER A 163 -9.00 -27.20 3.35
C SER A 163 -9.66 -26.79 2.02
N LYS A 164 -10.23 -27.74 1.26
CA LYS A 164 -10.88 -27.42 -0.02
C LYS A 164 -12.07 -26.47 0.21
N GLY A 165 -12.12 -25.35 -0.51
CA GLY A 165 -13.12 -24.28 -0.34
C GLY A 165 -12.55 -23.00 0.30
N ILE A 166 -13.44 -22.18 0.88
CA ILE A 166 -13.07 -20.90 1.51
C ILE A 166 -12.50 -21.13 2.91
N ASN A 167 -11.30 -20.62 3.16
CA ASN A 167 -10.64 -20.62 4.46
C ASN A 167 -10.30 -19.18 4.88
N ILE A 168 -10.23 -18.93 6.18
CA ILE A 168 -9.76 -17.67 6.75
C ILE A 168 -8.30 -17.87 7.17
N ARG A 169 -7.39 -17.04 6.67
CA ARG A 169 -5.99 -17.02 7.11
C ARG A 169 -5.76 -15.83 8.02
N LYS A 170 -5.20 -16.07 9.20
CA LYS A 170 -4.77 -15.04 10.16
C LYS A 170 -3.24 -15.02 10.19
N ILE A 171 -2.67 -13.85 9.97
CA ILE A 171 -1.23 -13.56 10.02
C ILE A 171 -0.97 -12.75 11.29
N THR A 172 -0.07 -13.22 12.14
CA THR A 172 0.42 -12.49 13.31
C THR A 172 1.85 -12.05 13.04
N TYR A 173 2.13 -10.77 13.25
CA TYR A 173 3.44 -10.18 13.05
C TYR A 173 4.22 -10.12 14.37
N GLU A 174 5.55 -9.98 14.31
CA GLU A 174 6.40 -9.91 15.52
C GLU A 174 6.07 -8.72 16.43
N ASN A 175 5.55 -7.63 15.86
CA ASN A 175 5.09 -6.46 16.59
C ASN A 175 3.73 -6.67 17.32
N GLY A 176 3.14 -7.87 17.25
CA GLY A 176 1.88 -8.21 17.89
C GLY A 176 0.62 -7.83 17.11
N LYS A 177 0.74 -7.15 15.96
CA LYS A 177 -0.41 -6.89 15.07
C LYS A 177 -0.88 -8.17 14.37
N THR A 178 -2.15 -8.18 13.98
CA THR A 178 -2.74 -9.30 13.23
C THR A 178 -3.47 -8.82 11.98
N LYS A 179 -3.23 -9.48 10.84
CA LYS A 179 -3.98 -9.32 9.59
C LYS A 179 -4.80 -10.58 9.31
N THR A 180 -5.96 -10.44 8.67
CA THR A 180 -6.80 -11.58 8.30
C THR A 180 -7.21 -11.47 6.84
N ASP A 181 -7.11 -12.56 6.08
CA ASP A 181 -7.51 -12.61 4.66
C ASP A 181 -8.18 -13.94 4.27
N LYS A 182 -8.78 -13.94 3.08
CA LYS A 182 -9.51 -15.08 2.49
C LYS A 182 -8.54 -15.92 1.65
N VAL A 183 -8.52 -17.23 1.88
CA VAL A 183 -7.72 -18.20 1.10
C VAL A 183 -8.65 -19.25 0.49
N ILE A 184 -8.63 -19.36 -0.84
CA ILE A 184 -9.39 -20.37 -1.60
C ILE A 184 -8.42 -21.47 -2.04
N LYS A 185 -8.77 -22.73 -1.76
CA LYS A 185 -7.99 -23.91 -2.13
C LYS A 185 -8.86 -24.95 -2.83
#